data_AF-W5TIJ4-F1
#
_entry.id   AF-W5TIJ4-F1
#
_cell.length_a   1.000
_cell.length_b   1.000
_cell.length_c   1.000
_cell.angle_alpha   90.00
_cell.angle_beta   90.00
_cell.angle_gamma   90.00
#
_symmetry.space_group_name_H-M   'P 1'
#
loop_
_entity.id
_entity.type
_entity.pdbx_description
1 polymer ?
#
loop_
_entity_poly.entity_id
_entity_poly.type
_entity_poly.pdbx_seq_one_letter_code
_entity_poly.pdbx_strand_id
1 'polypeptide(L)'
;MPFDRVTGFINSEAGAFAIYYASCYHHHGMHEAYIDVVLDNAWDPDEPGNKPGPDRVTFGCRVGPISGRSDIACSLVEGASVAPDIPLYGRKLDPDSARQHPWISYYWETIDHILEHDAMVRTHLYGDHDLRLDQG
;
A
#
# COMPACT_ATOMS: atom_id res chain seq x y z
N MET A 1 -18.55 -6.99 4.09
CA MET A 1 -17.56 -8.00 4.51
C MET A 1 -16.66 -7.34 5.54
N PRO A 2 -16.34 -7.97 6.68
CA PRO A 2 -15.41 -7.39 7.64
C PRO A 2 -14.00 -7.36 7.03
N PHE A 3 -13.34 -6.21 7.14
CA PHE A 3 -11.94 -6.03 6.84
C PHE A 3 -11.36 -5.10 7.89
N ASP A 4 -10.11 -5.34 8.28
CA ASP A 4 -9.36 -4.36 9.05
C ASP A 4 -8.73 -3.36 8.09
N ARG A 5 -8.68 -2.09 8.49
CA ARG A 5 -8.08 -1.03 7.68
C ARG A 5 -7.02 -0.31 8.49
N VAL A 6 -5.87 -0.14 7.89
CA VAL A 6 -4.84 0.77 8.38
C VAL A 6 -4.63 1.90 7.39
N THR A 7 -4.37 3.08 7.94
CA THR A 7 -3.87 4.25 7.21
C THR A 7 -2.59 4.67 7.88
N GLY A 8 -1.54 4.89 7.11
CA GLY A 8 -0.26 5.31 7.65
C GLY A 8 0.45 6.30 6.74
N PHE A 9 1.50 6.89 7.30
CA PHE A 9 2.37 7.85 6.63
C PHE A 9 3.76 7.26 6.59
N ILE A 10 4.40 7.31 5.43
CA ILE A 10 5.83 7.06 5.31
C ILE A 10 6.52 8.41 5.24
N ASN A 11 7.52 8.59 6.09
CA ASN A 11 8.33 9.80 6.13
C ASN A 11 9.75 9.47 5.66
N SER A 12 10.35 10.40 4.92
CA SER A 12 11.78 10.45 4.62
C SER A 12 12.47 11.50 5.50
N GLU A 13 13.80 11.59 5.42
CA GLU A 13 14.54 12.69 6.08
C GLU A 13 14.08 14.08 5.62
N ALA A 14 13.51 14.19 4.41
CA ALA A 14 12.99 15.44 3.86
C ALA A 14 11.52 15.73 4.25
N GLY A 15 10.87 14.85 5.02
CA GLY A 15 9.46 14.96 5.41
C GLY A 15 8.57 13.88 4.80
N ALA A 16 7.26 14.12 4.76
CA ALA A 16 6.27 13.15 4.27
C ALA A 16 6.62 12.67 2.84
N PHE A 17 6.62 11.36 2.67
CA PHE A 17 6.98 10.69 1.43
C PHE A 17 5.76 10.03 0.79
N ALA A 18 4.97 9.31 1.58
CA ALA A 18 3.77 8.61 1.11
C ALA A 18 2.66 8.59 2.15
N ILE A 19 1.41 8.48 1.68
CA ILE A 19 0.27 8.03 2.49
C ILE A 19 -0.16 6.68 1.94
N TYR A 20 -0.36 5.68 2.79
CA TYR A 20 -0.91 4.39 2.36
C TYR A 20 -2.22 4.03 3.05
N TYR A 21 -3.00 3.22 2.37
CA TYR A 21 -4.22 2.61 2.86
C TYR A 21 -4.14 1.11 2.60
N ALA A 22 -4.15 0.29 3.64
CA ALA A 22 -4.24 -1.16 3.49
C ALA A 22 -5.60 -1.65 3.98
N SER A 23 -6.28 -2.43 3.14
CA SER A 23 -7.53 -3.12 3.48
C SER A 23 -7.25 -4.62 3.59
N CYS A 24 -7.27 -5.14 4.81
CA CYS A 24 -6.96 -6.52 5.16
C CYS A 24 -8.25 -7.36 5.18
N TYR A 25 -8.47 -8.12 4.12
CA TYR A 25 -9.66 -8.94 3.93
C TYR A 25 -9.49 -10.36 4.47
N HIS A 26 -10.49 -10.82 5.22
CA HIS A 26 -10.60 -12.20 5.68
C HIS A 26 -11.68 -12.93 4.87
N HIS A 27 -11.29 -13.79 3.92
CA HIS A 27 -12.22 -14.54 3.08
C HIS A 27 -11.92 -16.03 3.08
N HIS A 28 -12.80 -16.84 3.69
CA HIS A 28 -12.73 -18.31 3.63
C HIS A 28 -11.36 -18.91 4.00
N GLY A 29 -10.65 -18.30 4.96
CA GLY A 29 -9.30 -18.72 5.37
C GLY A 29 -8.16 -18.18 4.49
N MET A 30 -8.46 -17.36 3.49
CA MET A 30 -7.48 -16.59 2.72
C MET A 30 -7.33 -15.20 3.33
N HIS A 31 -6.08 -14.79 3.51
CA HIS A 31 -5.67 -13.48 3.99
C HIS A 31 -5.11 -12.69 2.82
N GLU A 32 -5.87 -11.69 2.36
CA GLU A 32 -5.44 -10.80 1.29
C GLU A 32 -5.43 -9.35 1.80
N ALA A 33 -4.49 -8.56 1.32
CA ALA A 33 -4.43 -7.12 1.54
C ALA A 33 -4.49 -6.40 0.19
N TYR A 34 -5.30 -5.37 0.10
CA TYR A 34 -5.23 -4.37 -0.97
C TYR A 34 -4.56 -3.13 -0.41
N ILE A 35 -3.45 -2.71 -1.01
CA ILE A 35 -2.63 -1.60 -0.52
C ILE A 35 -2.56 -0.51 -1.58
N ASP A 36 -3.17 0.63 -1.29
CA ASP A 36 -3.08 1.85 -2.09
C ASP A 36 -2.02 2.77 -1.50
N VAL A 37 -1.16 3.32 -2.35
CA VAL A 37 -0.10 4.25 -1.94
C VAL A 37 -0.21 5.52 -2.76
N VAL A 38 -0.42 6.63 -2.06
CA VAL A 38 -0.39 7.98 -2.62
C VAL A 38 1.03 8.51 -2.52
N LEU A 39 1.62 8.82 -3.67
CA LEU A 39 2.93 9.47 -3.79
C LEU A 39 2.77 10.89 -4.31
N ASP A 40 3.52 11.80 -3.73
CA ASP A 40 3.59 13.20 -4.11
C ASP A 40 4.99 13.74 -3.80
N ASN A 41 5.50 14.63 -4.64
CA ASN A 41 6.78 15.33 -4.45
C ASN A 41 6.58 16.75 -3.87
N ALA A 42 5.32 17.19 -3.72
CA ALA A 42 4.96 18.53 -3.29
C ALA A 42 3.84 18.50 -2.24
N TRP A 43 4.00 17.66 -1.21
CA TRP A 43 3.09 17.61 -0.07
C TRP A 43 2.93 18.99 0.59
N ASP A 44 1.70 19.48 0.68
CA ASP A 44 1.35 20.58 1.58
C ASP A 44 1.21 20.02 3.01
N PRO A 45 2.06 20.41 3.97
CA PRO A 45 2.02 19.86 5.32
C PRO A 45 0.78 20.30 6.11
N ASP A 46 0.14 21.41 5.73
CA ASP A 46 -1.05 21.94 6.39
C ASP A 46 -2.34 21.34 5.79
N GLU A 47 -2.32 21.02 4.49
CA GLU A 47 -3.49 20.48 3.75
C GLU A 47 -3.17 19.26 2.87
N PRO A 48 -2.57 18.18 3.42
CA PRO A 48 -2.01 17.09 2.61
C PRO A 48 -3.05 16.33 1.79
N GLY A 49 -4.34 16.39 2.15
CA GLY A 49 -5.42 15.74 1.40
C GLY A 49 -6.22 16.63 0.45
N ASN A 50 -6.11 17.96 0.58
CA ASN A 50 -6.96 18.90 -0.15
C ASN A 50 -6.21 19.71 -1.21
N LYS A 51 -4.89 19.86 -1.06
CA LYS A 51 -4.01 20.57 -1.99
C LYS A 51 -2.95 19.61 -2.54
N PRO A 52 -3.29 18.76 -3.51
CA PRO A 52 -2.32 17.84 -4.10
C PRO A 52 -1.30 18.61 -4.94
N GLY A 53 -0.05 18.13 -4.92
CA GLY A 53 0.94 18.50 -5.92
C GLY A 53 0.47 18.09 -7.33
N PRO A 54 0.99 18.76 -8.37
CA PRO A 54 0.58 18.50 -9.75
C PRO A 54 0.91 17.07 -10.23
N ASP A 55 1.90 16.44 -9.60
CA ASP A 55 2.39 15.10 -9.95
C ASP A 55 1.82 14.01 -9.03
N ARG A 56 0.87 14.33 -8.15
CA ARG A 56 0.32 13.35 -7.22
C ARG A 56 -0.33 12.18 -7.95
N VAL A 57 0.05 10.97 -7.55
CA VAL A 57 -0.47 9.71 -8.11
C VAL A 57 -0.81 8.71 -7.02
N THR A 58 -1.75 7.81 -7.32
CA THR A 58 -2.04 6.64 -6.49
C THR A 58 -1.72 5.35 -7.24
N PHE A 59 -0.86 4.53 -6.63
CA PHE A 59 -0.59 3.14 -7.03
C PHE A 59 -1.42 2.18 -6.18
N GLY A 60 -1.68 0.97 -6.68
CA GLY A 60 -2.35 -0.08 -5.92
C GLY A 60 -1.73 -1.46 -6.16
N CYS A 61 -1.76 -2.32 -5.14
CA CYS A 61 -1.46 -3.74 -5.28
C CYS A 61 -2.41 -4.63 -4.48
N ARG A 62 -2.53 -5.89 -4.90
CA ARG A 62 -3.03 -6.99 -4.09
C ARG A 62 -1.83 -7.77 -3.56
N VAL A 63 -1.80 -8.01 -2.25
CA VAL A 63 -0.90 -8.95 -1.59
C VAL A 63 -1.73 -10.12 -1.07
N GLY A 64 -1.32 -11.35 -1.35
CA GLY A 64 -2.01 -12.52 -0.83
C GLY A 64 -1.59 -13.83 -1.49
N PRO A 65 -2.18 -14.95 -1.07
CA PRO A 65 -1.80 -16.27 -1.54
C PRO A 65 -1.97 -16.42 -3.06
N ILE A 66 -1.08 -17.21 -3.63
CA ILE A 66 -1.19 -17.70 -5.01
C ILE A 66 -1.93 -19.05 -4.97
N SER A 67 -3.00 -19.19 -5.76
CA SER A 67 -3.77 -20.43 -5.84
C SER A 67 -2.86 -21.66 -6.07
N GLY A 68 -2.93 -22.62 -5.14
CA GLY A 68 -2.16 -23.86 -5.23
C GLY A 68 -0.68 -23.75 -4.83
N ARG A 69 -0.24 -22.63 -4.25
CA ARG A 69 1.11 -22.45 -3.69
C ARG A 69 1.04 -21.91 -2.27
N SER A 70 2.09 -22.17 -1.50
CA SER A 70 2.30 -21.59 -0.17
C SER A 70 2.78 -20.14 -0.22
N ASP A 71 3.29 -19.70 -1.37
CA ASP A 71 3.87 -18.37 -1.53
C ASP A 71 2.77 -17.31 -1.65
N ILE A 72 3.05 -16.13 -1.10
CA ILE A 72 2.27 -14.92 -1.38
C ILE A 72 2.81 -14.20 -2.61
N ALA A 73 1.93 -13.57 -3.38
CA ALA A 73 2.28 -12.66 -4.45
C ALA A 73 1.85 -11.24 -4.10
N CYS A 74 2.66 -10.27 -4.55
CA CYS A 74 2.28 -8.87 -4.65
C CYS A 74 2.15 -8.51 -6.14
N SER A 75 0.97 -8.06 -6.55
CA SER A 75 0.66 -7.74 -7.94
C SER A 75 -0.01 -6.39 -8.06
N LEU A 76 0.40 -5.58 -9.04
CA LEU A 76 -0.24 -4.30 -9.34
C LEU A 76 -1.73 -4.47 -9.66
N VAL A 77 -2.53 -3.55 -9.12
CA VAL A 77 -3.95 -3.35 -9.43
C VAL A 77 -4.21 -1.86 -9.69
N GLU A 78 -5.43 -1.50 -10.06
CA GLU A 78 -5.81 -0.09 -10.17
C GLU A 78 -5.80 0.59 -8.79
N GLY A 79 -5.03 1.66 -8.66
CA GLY A 79 -4.88 2.42 -7.41
C GLY A 79 -6.18 3.10 -7.00
N ALA A 80 -6.58 2.93 -5.73
CA ALA A 80 -7.79 3.51 -5.14
C ALA A 80 -9.07 3.28 -5.99
N SER A 81 -9.16 2.12 -6.64
CA SER A 81 -10.25 1.74 -7.57
C SER A 81 -11.66 1.85 -7.00
N VAL A 82 -11.83 1.69 -5.68
CA VAL A 82 -13.14 1.80 -5.00
C VAL A 82 -13.37 3.15 -4.34
N ALA A 83 -12.37 4.04 -4.34
CA ALA A 83 -12.47 5.36 -3.74
C ALA A 83 -13.06 6.36 -4.75
N PRO A 84 -13.77 7.42 -4.29
CA PRO A 84 -14.16 8.52 -5.18
C PRO A 84 -12.93 9.26 -5.73
N ASP A 85 -13.12 9.99 -6.83
CA ASP A 85 -12.08 10.89 -7.37
C ASP A 85 -12.07 12.19 -6.57
N ILE A 86 -11.16 12.26 -5.60
CA ILE A 86 -10.94 13.42 -4.73
C ILE A 86 -9.47 13.85 -4.77
N PRO A 87 -9.15 15.12 -4.45
CA PRO A 87 -7.79 15.65 -4.57
C PRO A 87 -6.72 14.79 -3.89
N LEU A 88 -7.05 14.18 -2.74
CA LEU A 88 -6.17 13.29 -1.99
C LEU A 88 -5.50 12.22 -2.86
N TYR A 89 -6.22 11.58 -3.78
CA TYR A 89 -5.70 10.45 -4.57
C TYR A 89 -4.92 10.88 -5.82
N GLY A 90 -5.00 12.17 -6.21
CA GLY A 90 -4.43 12.64 -7.46
C GLY A 90 -4.85 11.76 -8.65
N ARG A 91 -3.91 11.40 -9.51
CA ARG A 91 -4.15 10.48 -10.62
C ARG A 91 -4.01 9.02 -10.18
N LYS A 92 -5.11 8.28 -10.21
CA LYS A 92 -5.15 6.82 -9.99
C LYS A 92 -4.55 6.10 -11.19
N LEU A 93 -3.58 5.23 -10.94
CA LEU A 93 -2.88 4.50 -12.00
C LEU A 93 -3.48 3.10 -12.18
N ASP A 94 -3.76 2.74 -13.43
CA ASP A 94 -3.95 1.34 -13.81
C ASP A 94 -2.60 0.58 -13.78
N PRO A 95 -2.58 -0.76 -13.82
CA PRO A 95 -1.35 -1.56 -13.75
C PRO A 95 -0.30 -1.26 -14.83
N ASP A 96 -0.70 -0.89 -16.05
CA ASP A 96 0.22 -0.62 -17.14
C ASP A 96 0.84 0.77 -17.01
N SER A 97 0.02 1.77 -16.69
CA SER A 97 0.46 3.12 -16.34
C SER A 97 1.38 3.11 -15.11
N ALA A 98 1.06 2.31 -14.09
CA ALA A 98 1.88 2.14 -12.89
C ALA A 98 3.26 1.55 -13.23
N ARG A 99 3.29 0.47 -14.02
CA ARG A 99 4.55 -0.21 -14.40
C ARG A 99 5.51 0.68 -15.18
N GLN A 100 4.98 1.65 -15.94
CA GLN A 100 5.76 2.61 -16.72
C GLN A 100 6.08 3.89 -15.95
N HIS A 101 5.53 4.09 -14.74
CA HIS A 101 5.68 5.34 -14.01
C HIS A 101 7.11 5.51 -13.47
N PRO A 102 7.72 6.71 -13.54
CA PRO A 102 9.07 6.95 -13.02
C PRO A 102 9.24 6.66 -11.51
N TRP A 103 8.14 6.63 -10.75
CA TRP A 103 8.15 6.37 -9.30
C TRP A 103 7.82 4.92 -8.93
N ILE A 104 7.79 3.99 -9.90
CA ILE A 104 7.47 2.58 -9.62
C ILE A 104 8.46 1.93 -8.63
N SER A 105 9.74 2.33 -8.64
CA SER A 105 10.72 1.83 -7.66
C SER A 105 10.40 2.31 -6.25
N TYR A 106 10.10 3.60 -6.08
CA TYR A 106 9.68 4.17 -4.80
C TYR A 106 8.39 3.55 -4.26
N TYR A 107 7.48 3.21 -5.17
CA TYR A 107 6.27 2.47 -4.81
C TYR A 107 6.62 1.08 -4.26
N TRP A 108 7.50 0.32 -4.91
CA TRP A 108 7.89 -1.00 -4.40
C TRP A 108 8.66 -0.92 -3.07
N GLU A 109 9.59 0.02 -2.92
CA GLU A 109 10.27 0.28 -1.65
C GLU A 109 9.27 0.64 -0.53
N THR A 110 8.21 1.39 -0.86
CA THR A 110 7.11 1.70 0.06
C THR A 110 6.35 0.43 0.46
N ILE A 111 6.01 -0.44 -0.49
CA ILE A 111 5.33 -1.70 -0.21
C ILE A 111 6.19 -2.60 0.68
N ASP A 112 7.48 -2.75 0.37
CA ASP A 112 8.41 -3.53 1.19
C ASP A 112 8.44 -3.00 2.63
N HIS A 113 8.57 -1.68 2.80
CA HIS A 113 8.53 -1.04 4.11
C HIS A 113 7.22 -1.31 4.88
N ILE A 114 6.05 -1.25 4.21
CA ILE A 114 4.76 -1.54 4.84
C ILE A 114 4.70 -3.01 5.29
N LEU A 115 5.13 -3.94 4.44
CA LEU A 115 5.10 -5.38 4.74
C LEU A 115 6.06 -5.75 5.89
N GLU A 116 7.18 -5.04 6.02
CA GLU A 116 8.17 -5.25 7.08
C GLU A 116 7.77 -4.62 8.42
N HIS A 117 7.15 -3.44 8.40
CA HIS A 117 7.01 -2.60 9.60
C HIS A 117 5.58 -2.37 10.08
N ASP A 118 4.56 -2.46 9.22
CA ASP A 118 3.18 -2.31 9.67
C ASP A 118 2.71 -3.61 10.35
N ALA A 119 2.58 -3.56 11.68
CA ALA A 119 2.21 -4.73 12.48
C ALA A 119 0.86 -5.33 12.07
N MET A 120 -0.13 -4.53 11.68
CA MET A 120 -1.44 -5.03 11.28
C MET A 120 -1.35 -5.76 9.95
N VAL A 121 -0.72 -5.15 8.94
CA VAL A 121 -0.56 -5.77 7.62
C VAL A 121 0.28 -7.04 7.73
N ARG A 122 1.38 -6.99 8.48
CA ARG A 122 2.28 -8.13 8.65
C ARG A 122 1.60 -9.29 9.38
N THR A 123 0.97 -9.03 10.53
CA THR A 123 0.23 -10.08 11.26
C THR A 123 -0.91 -10.64 10.41
N HIS A 124 -1.59 -9.80 9.61
CA HIS A 124 -2.66 -10.27 8.73
C HIS A 124 -2.16 -11.23 7.65
N LEU A 125 -1.05 -10.90 6.97
CA LEU A 125 -0.55 -11.67 5.83
C LEU A 125 0.29 -12.88 6.23
N TYR A 126 1.07 -12.79 7.31
CA TYR A 126 2.04 -13.83 7.71
C TYR A 126 1.66 -14.55 9.02
N GLY A 127 0.67 -14.05 9.77
CA GLY A 127 0.34 -14.55 11.10
C GLY A 127 1.40 -14.22 12.16
N ASP A 128 1.17 -14.66 13.41
CA ASP A 128 2.08 -14.43 14.55
C ASP A 128 3.37 -15.28 14.52
N HIS A 129 3.54 -16.14 13.52
CA HIS A 129 4.60 -17.16 13.51
C HIS A 129 6.00 -16.62 13.20
N ASP A 130 6.12 -15.39 12.72
CA ASP A 130 7.40 -14.77 12.35
C ASP A 130 8.10 -14.06 13.54
N LEU A 131 7.49 -14.04 14.73
CA LEU A 131 8.09 -13.46 15.94
C LEU A 131 8.96 -14.45 16.75
N ARG A 132 9.18 -15.67 16.24
CA ARG A 132 9.82 -16.77 17.00
C ARG A 132 11.16 -17.28 16.47
N LEU A 133 11.67 -16.77 15.35
CA LEU A 133 12.91 -17.30 14.75
C LEU A 133 14.19 -16.56 15.14
N ASP A 134 14.11 -15.49 15.95
CA ASP A 134 15.29 -14.72 16.37
C ASP A 134 15.79 -15.03 17.81
N GLN A 135 15.43 -16.19 18.37
CA GLN A 135 15.99 -16.68 19.65
C GLN A 135 16.59 -18.09 19.54
N GLY A 136 17.53 -18.24 18.61
CA GLY A 136 18.41 -19.40 18.49
C GLY A 136 19.87 -19.03 18.75
#